data_AF-A0A8T6N6V4-F1
#
_entry.id   AF-A0A8T6N6V4-F1
#
_cell.length_a   1.000
_cell.length_b   1.000
_cell.length_c   1.000
_cell.angle_alpha   90.00
_cell.angle_beta   90.00
_cell.angle_gamma   90.00
#
_symmetry.space_group_name_H-M   'P 1'
#
loop_
_entity.id
_entity.type
_entity.pdbx_description
1 polymer ?
#
loop_
_entity_poly.entity_id
_entity_poly.type
_entity_poly.pdbx_seq_one_letter_code
_entity_poly.pdbx_strand_id
1 'polypeptide(L)' 'MGDTIVGVQFGIANPDDIIKRSVVEVTTDKTYQSGQPVPNGVFDSRFGVIENGKVCPTCKQTNQYCPGHFGH' A
#
# COMPACT_ATOMS: atom_id res chain seq x y z
N MET A 1 2.53 27.17 5.88
CA MET A 1 1.74 26.98 7.12
C MET A 1 1.14 25.59 7.04
N GLY A 2 1.37 24.75 8.04
CA GLY A 2 0.75 23.42 8.10
C GLY A 2 -0.59 23.51 8.80
N ASP A 3 -1.56 22.72 8.35
CA ASP A 3 -2.86 22.62 9.01
C ASP A 3 -2.70 22.00 10.40
N THR A 4 -3.42 22.53 11.39
CA THR A 4 -3.41 22.00 12.76
C THR A 4 -4.55 20.99 12.93
N ILE A 5 -4.23 19.78 13.36
CA ILE A 5 -5.23 18.74 13.67
C ILE A 5 -5.98 19.14 14.96
N VAL A 6 -7.31 19.33 14.87
CA VAL A 6 -8.16 19.74 16.02
C VAL A 6 -8.92 18.60 16.68
N GLY A 7 -8.96 17.42 16.05
CA GLY A 7 -9.64 16.24 16.57
C GLY A 7 -9.64 15.06 15.59
N VAL A 8 -10.11 13.90 16.05
CA VAL A 8 -10.21 12.66 15.26
C VAL A 8 -11.61 12.07 15.46
N GLN A 9 -12.29 11.72 14.36
CA GLN A 9 -13.56 11.01 14.41
C GLN A 9 -13.36 9.56 13.98
N PHE A 10 -13.79 8.63 14.84
CA PHE A 10 -13.78 7.20 14.55
C PHE A 10 -15.09 6.76 13.90
N GLY A 11 -15.04 5.64 13.18
CA GLY A 11 -16.20 5.05 12.52
C GLY A 11 -15.85 3.70 11.92
N ILE A 12 -16.85 3.06 11.31
CA ILE A 12 -16.67 1.80 10.57
C ILE A 12 -16.44 2.13 9.10
N ALA A 13 -15.46 1.49 8.47
CA ALA A 13 -15.20 1.66 7.06
C ALA A 13 -16.27 0.95 6.19
N ASN A 14 -16.81 1.67 5.21
CA ASN A 14 -17.71 1.10 4.22
C ASN A 14 -16.92 0.17 3.26
N PRO A 15 -17.42 -1.03 2.92
CA PRO A 15 -16.85 -1.88 1.88
C PRO A 15 -16.45 -1.16 0.59
N ASP A 16 -17.30 -0.26 0.08
CA ASP A 16 -17.01 0.48 -1.16
C ASP A 16 -15.81 1.41 -1.01
N ASP A 17 -15.63 2.01 0.18
CA ASP A 17 -14.48 2.87 0.47
C ASP A 17 -13.18 2.06 0.60
N ILE A 18 -13.27 0.83 1.14
CA ILE A 18 -12.13 -0.10 1.21
C ILE A 18 -11.68 -0.45 -0.21
N ILE A 19 -12.62 -0.87 -1.06
CA ILE A 19 -12.32 -1.23 -2.46
C ILE A 19 -11.75 -0.03 -3.22
N LYS A 20 -12.34 1.17 -3.06
CA LYS A 20 -11.87 2.39 -3.74
C LYS A 20 -10.47 2.83 -3.31
N ARG A 21 -10.09 2.59 -2.05
CA ARG A 21 -8.75 2.92 -1.52
C ARG A 21 -7.70 1.85 -1.84
N SER A 22 -8.15 0.65 -2.19
CA SER A 22 -7.30 -0.49 -2.46
C SER A 22 -6.56 -0.35 -3.77
N VAL A 23 -5.27 -0.69 -3.77
CA VAL A 23 -4.43 -0.74 -4.98
C VAL A 23 -4.21 -2.17 -5.49
N VAL A 24 -4.57 -3.18 -4.70
CA VAL A 24 -4.40 -4.61 -4.99
C VAL A 24 -5.50 -5.42 -4.32
N GLU A 25 -6.05 -6.38 -5.06
CA GLU A 25 -6.81 -7.51 -4.52
C GLU A 25 -5.84 -8.66 -4.23
N VAL A 26 -5.69 -9.06 -2.97
CA VAL A 26 -4.81 -10.16 -2.58
C VAL A 26 -5.53 -11.47 -2.84
N THR A 27 -5.02 -12.25 -3.79
CA THR A 27 -5.61 -13.53 -4.22
C THR A 27 -4.72 -14.73 -3.88
N THR A 28 -3.52 -14.48 -3.37
CA THR A 28 -2.58 -15.52 -2.92
C THR A 28 -1.79 -15.08 -1.70
N ASP A 29 -1.46 -16.05 -0.86
CA ASP A 29 -0.59 -15.91 0.31
C ASP A 29 0.91 -15.93 -0.04
N LYS A 30 1.26 -16.18 -1.32
CA LYS A 30 2.64 -16.22 -1.78
C LYS A 30 3.32 -14.87 -1.66
N THR A 31 4.57 -14.91 -1.22
CA THR A 31 5.39 -13.74 -0.89
C THR A 31 6.30 -13.35 -2.05
N TYR A 32 7.27 -14.22 -2.37
CA TYR A 32 8.27 -14.01 -3.41
C TYR A 32 8.38 -15.20 -4.35
N GLN A 33 8.70 -14.93 -5.61
CA GLN A 33 9.12 -15.92 -6.60
C GLN A 33 10.37 -15.41 -7.30
N SER A 34 11.43 -16.21 -7.29
CA SER A 34 12.73 -15.83 -7.89
C SER A 34 13.28 -14.49 -7.39
N GLY A 35 13.09 -14.19 -6.10
CA GLY A 35 13.55 -12.95 -5.46
C GLY A 35 12.73 -11.70 -5.80
N GLN A 36 11.64 -11.83 -6.56
CA GLN A 36 10.70 -10.74 -6.81
C GLN A 36 9.37 -10.99 -6.10
N PRO A 37 8.70 -9.95 -5.58
CA PRO A 37 7.39 -10.13 -4.98
C PRO A 37 6.38 -10.67 -5.99
N VAL A 38 5.50 -11.57 -5.54
CA VAL A 38 4.48 -12.16 -6.39
C VAL A 38 3.33 -11.16 -6.61
N PRO A 39 2.89 -10.92 -7.87
CA PRO A 39 1.71 -10.11 -8.14
C PRO A 39 0.46 -10.65 -7.45
N ASN A 40 -0.36 -9.77 -6.88
CA ASN A 40 -1.54 -10.08 -6.07
C ASN A 40 -1.24 -10.95 -4.83
N GLY A 41 0.04 -11.00 -4.42
CA GLY A 41 0.48 -11.61 -3.18
C GLY A 41 0.58 -10.61 -2.02
N VAL A 42 0.84 -11.12 -0.82
CA VAL A 42 0.93 -10.30 0.40
C VAL A 42 2.05 -9.26 0.40
N PHE A 43 3.06 -9.41 -0.48
CA PHE A 43 4.15 -8.44 -0.67
C PHE A 43 4.12 -7.75 -2.04
N ASP A 44 2.97 -7.70 -2.71
CA ASP A 44 2.85 -6.99 -3.99
C ASP A 44 3.45 -5.58 -3.89
N SER A 45 4.40 -5.27 -4.78
CA SER A 45 5.12 -4.00 -4.79
C SER A 45 4.23 -2.76 -4.87
N ARG A 46 2.97 -2.89 -5.31
CA ARG A 46 1.99 -1.79 -5.31
C ARG A 46 1.61 -1.33 -3.89
N PHE A 47 1.76 -2.18 -2.88
CA PHE A 47 1.63 -1.76 -1.47
C PHE A 47 2.72 -0.80 -1.02
N GLY A 48 3.85 -0.80 -1.71
CA GLY A 48 5.04 -0.05 -1.34
C GLY A 48 6.30 -0.88 -1.59
N VAL A 49 7.44 -0.24 -1.39
CA VAL A 49 8.75 -0.88 -1.49
C VAL A 49 9.54 -0.62 -0.22
N ILE A 50 10.21 -1.65 0.29
CA ILE A 50 11.07 -1.56 1.49
C ILE A 50 12.56 -1.57 1.15
N GLU A 51 12.91 -2.14 -0.01
CA GLU A 51 14.28 -2.25 -0.49
C GLU A 51 14.84 -0.89 -0.92
N ASN A 52 16.07 -0.60 -0.51
CA ASN A 52 16.75 0.64 -0.88
C ASN A 52 16.97 0.71 -2.40
N GLY A 53 16.72 1.89 -2.99
CA GLY A 53 16.87 2.12 -4.42
C GLY A 53 15.70 1.61 -5.29
N LYS A 54 14.72 0.88 -4.73
CA LYS A 54 13.49 0.55 -5.45
C LYS A 54 12.50 1.71 -5.42
N VAL A 55 11.71 1.82 -6.49
CA VAL A 55 10.67 2.84 -6.64
C VAL A 55 9.31 2.15 -6.59
N CYS A 56 8.40 2.67 -5.75
CA CYS A 56 7.05 2.17 -5.64
C CYS A 56 6.29 2.40 -6.97
N PRO A 57 5.70 1.36 -7.58
CA PRO A 57 4.93 1.50 -8.81
C PRO A 57 3.67 2.36 -8.63
N THR A 58 3.13 2.49 -7.42
CA THR A 58 1.90 3.24 -7.12
C THR A 58 2.16 4.74 -6.99
N CYS A 59 2.99 5.16 -6.02
CA CYS A 59 3.23 6.58 -5.76
C CYS A 59 4.48 7.15 -6.44
N LYS A 60 5.29 6.31 -7.11
CA LYS A 60 6.55 6.68 -7.78
C LYS A 60 7.62 7.26 -6.84
N GLN A 61 7.51 6.98 -5.55
CA GLN A 61 8.50 7.37 -4.55
C GLN A 61 9.41 6.20 -4.17
N THR A 62 10.59 6.48 -3.62
CA THR A 62 11.48 5.45 -3.07
C THR A 62 10.98 4.93 -1.73
N ASN A 63 11.61 3.87 -1.21
CA ASN A 63 11.29 3.30 0.11
C ASN A 63 11.33 4.32 1.26
N GLN A 64 12.10 5.41 1.14
CA GLN A 64 12.20 6.45 2.15
C GLN A 64 10.98 7.37 2.22
N TYR A 65 10.30 7.61 1.09
CA TYR A 65 9.21 8.58 1.00
C TYR A 65 7.86 7.96 0.65
N CYS A 66 7.83 6.67 0.30
CA CYS A 66 6.60 5.92 0.08
C CYS A 66 5.82 5.76 1.40
N PRO A 67 4.58 6.28 1.50
CA PRO A 67 3.78 6.18 2.74
C PRO A 67 3.14 4.80 2.94
N GLY A 68 3.20 3.93 1.93
CA GLY A 68 2.46 2.68 1.88
C GLY A 68 1.06 2.86 1.29
N HIS A 69 0.51 1.77 0.78
CA HIS A 69 -0.78 1.75 0.07
C HIS A 69 -1.58 0.55 0.52
N PHE A 70 -2.88 0.74 0.74
CA PHE A 70 -3.77 -0.32 1.22
C PHE A 70 -4.15 -1.30 0.12
N GLY A 71 -4.36 -2.55 0.50
CA GLY A 71 -5.05 -3.56 -0.29
C GLY A 71 -6.33 -4.01 0.37
N HIS A 72 -6.94 -5.00 -0.27
CA HIS A 72 -8.03 -5.79 0.27
C HIS A 72 -7.81 -7.26 -0.07
#